data_AF-A0A0L8FJB2-F1
#
_entry.id   AF-A0A0L8FJB2-F1
#
_cell.length_a   1.000
_cell.length_b   1.000
_cell.length_c   1.000
_cell.angle_alpha   90.00
_cell.angle_beta   90.00
_cell.angle_gamma   90.00
#
_symmetry.space_group_name_H-M   'P 1'
#
loop_
_entity.id
_entity.type
_entity.pdbx_description
1 polymer ?
#
loop_
_entity_poly.entity_id
_entity_poly.type
_entity_poly.pdbx_seq_one_letter_code
_entity_poly.pdbx_strand_id
1 'polypeptide(L)'
;SSTVLYLLFYHPLLILFNWSYIQTIFTPNGKVPKNFYLSQQEVEALDAELREENQRALLTHYAKNLPIQCKTISGAPRYCEKCKCIKPDRCHHCSVCSV
;
A
#
# COMPACT_ATOMS: atom_id res chain seq x y z
N SER A 1 38.93 -13.40 -30.90
CA SER A 1 38.89 -13.74 -29.46
C SER A 1 38.09 -12.75 -28.62
N SER A 2 38.27 -11.43 -28.77
CA SER A 2 37.57 -10.42 -27.96
C SER A 2 36.05 -10.38 -28.12
N THR A 3 35.53 -10.58 -29.34
CA THR A 3 34.07 -10.60 -29.60
C THR A 3 33.34 -11.66 -28.79
N VAL A 4 33.94 -12.85 -28.65
CA VAL A 4 33.35 -13.95 -27.87
C VAL A 4 33.27 -13.57 -26.39
N LEU A 5 34.32 -12.95 -25.83
CA LEU A 5 34.30 -12.43 -24.45
C LEU A 5 33.19 -11.39 -24.27
N TYR A 6 33.05 -10.42 -25.18
CA TYR A 6 31.96 -9.43 -25.11
C TYR A 6 30.58 -10.10 -25.13
N LEU A 7 30.35 -11.08 -26.00
CA LEU A 7 29.07 -11.78 -26.07
C LEU A 7 28.79 -12.58 -24.79
N LEU A 8 29.80 -13.19 -24.17
CA LEU A 8 29.68 -13.94 -22.92
C LEU A 8 29.30 -13.07 -21.73
N PHE A 9 29.70 -11.80 -21.68
CA PHE A 9 29.25 -10.87 -20.64
C PHE A 9 27.93 -10.18 -20.99
N TYR A 10 27.75 -9.82 -22.26
CA TYR A 10 26.57 -9.10 -22.72
C TYR A 10 25.28 -9.91 -22.54
N HIS A 11 25.26 -11.19 -22.95
CA HIS A 11 24.02 -11.97 -22.93
C HIS A 11 23.50 -12.25 -21.51
N PRO A 12 24.32 -12.64 -20.52
CA PRO A 12 23.85 -12.78 -19.14
C PRO A 12 23.30 -11.46 -18.59
N LEU A 13 23.97 -10.33 -18.85
CA LEU A 13 23.47 -9.01 -18.44
C LEU A 13 22.15 -8.67 -19.13
N LEU A 14 22.02 -8.96 -20.42
CA LEU A 14 20.79 -8.76 -21.18
C LEU A 14 19.65 -9.63 -20.64
N ILE A 15 19.93 -10.89 -20.31
CA ILE A 15 18.94 -11.81 -19.72
C ILE A 15 18.49 -11.28 -18.36
N LEU A 16 19.42 -10.90 -17.47
CA LEU A 16 19.09 -10.34 -16.15
C LEU A 16 18.31 -9.02 -16.26
N PHE A 17 18.65 -8.17 -17.22
CA PHE A 17 17.93 -6.94 -17.51
C PHE A 17 16.47 -7.23 -17.92
N ASN A 18 16.28 -8.06 -18.94
CA ASN A 18 14.93 -8.40 -19.43
C ASN A 18 14.12 -9.13 -18.36
N TRP A 19 14.74 -10.04 -17.60
CA TRP A 19 14.08 -10.72 -16.49
C TRP A 19 13.59 -9.72 -15.45
N SER A 20 14.46 -8.82 -14.99
CA SER A 20 14.11 -7.82 -13.98
C SER A 20 13.02 -6.87 -14.49
N TYR A 21 13.09 -6.47 -15.76
CA TYR A 21 12.09 -5.62 -16.40
C TYR A 21 10.72 -6.29 -16.47
N ILE A 22 10.67 -7.55 -16.92
CA ILE A 22 9.44 -8.34 -16.99
C ILE A 22 8.84 -8.50 -15.58
N GLN A 23 9.65 -8.89 -14.59
CA GLN A 23 9.18 -9.02 -13.21
C GLN A 23 8.65 -7.69 -12.67
N THR A 24 9.30 -6.57 -12.97
CA THR A 24 8.87 -5.24 -12.49
C THR A 24 7.54 -4.80 -13.08
N ILE A 25 7.28 -5.10 -14.36
CA ILE A 25 6.03 -4.70 -15.04
C ILE A 25 4.87 -5.62 -14.65
N PHE A 26 5.11 -6.93 -14.61
CA PHE A 26 4.03 -7.92 -14.53
C PHE A 26 3.79 -8.46 -13.11
N THR A 27 4.65 -8.15 -12.14
CA THR A 27 4.37 -8.51 -10.74
C THR A 27 3.20 -7.67 -10.23
N PRO A 28 2.09 -8.29 -9.78
CA PRO A 28 0.97 -7.55 -9.24
C PRO A 28 1.35 -6.84 -7.94
N ASN A 29 0.68 -5.72 -7.65
CA ASN A 29 0.86 -5.03 -6.38
C ASN A 29 0.39 -5.88 -5.18
N GLY A 30 0.97 -5.60 -4.02
CA GLY A 30 0.54 -6.18 -2.75
C GLY A 30 -0.85 -5.69 -2.35
N LYS A 31 -1.66 -6.57 -1.75
CA LYS A 31 -3.02 -6.25 -1.30
C LYS A 31 -3.05 -6.00 0.20
N VAL A 32 -3.90 -5.07 0.62
CA VAL A 32 -4.17 -4.83 2.04
C VAL A 32 -4.95 -6.03 2.62
N PRO A 33 -4.57 -6.58 3.79
CA PRO A 33 -5.31 -7.66 4.42
C PRO A 33 -6.73 -7.24 4.82
N LYS A 34 -7.69 -8.16 4.75
CA LYS A 34 -9.13 -7.86 4.92
C LYS A 34 -9.48 -7.20 6.27
N ASN A 35 -8.76 -7.52 7.34
CA ASN A 35 -8.99 -6.97 8.68
C ASN A 35 -8.67 -5.47 8.80
N PHE A 36 -8.02 -4.86 7.81
CA PHE A 36 -7.78 -3.41 7.77
C PHE A 36 -8.92 -2.62 7.13
N TYR A 37 -9.85 -3.29 6.45
CA TYR A 37 -11.02 -2.64 5.86
C TYR A 37 -12.08 -2.43 6.93
N LEU A 38 -12.68 -1.23 6.90
CA LEU A 38 -13.82 -0.94 7.77
C LEU A 38 -15.05 -1.64 7.21
N SER A 39 -15.90 -2.13 8.10
CA SER A 39 -17.24 -2.57 7.75
C SER A 39 -18.10 -1.37 7.29
N GLN A 40 -19.18 -1.67 6.57
CA GLN A 40 -20.10 -0.65 6.08
C GLN A 40 -20.64 0.26 7.21
N GLN A 41 -20.96 -0.33 8.37
CA GLN A 41 -21.45 0.41 9.54
C GLN A 41 -20.38 1.35 10.12
N GLU A 42 -19.12 0.90 10.17
CA GLU A 42 -18.01 1.72 10.65
C GLU A 42 -17.72 2.89 9.71
N VAL A 43 -17.83 2.67 8.40
CA VAL A 43 -17.71 3.72 7.38
C VAL A 43 -18.84 4.74 7.52
N GLU A 44 -20.08 4.30 7.62
CA GLU A 44 -21.24 5.20 7.79
C GLU A 44 -21.14 6.01 9.08
N ALA A 45 -20.73 5.40 10.19
CA ALA A 45 -20.52 6.09 11.46
C ALA A 45 -19.38 7.12 11.37
N LEU A 46 -18.30 6.81 10.63
CA LEU A 46 -17.20 7.73 10.42
C LEU A 46 -17.60 8.91 9.52
N ASP A 47 -18.31 8.63 8.42
CA ASP A 47 -18.76 9.62 7.45
C ASP A 47 -19.86 10.54 8.03
N ALA A 48 -20.64 10.05 9.00
CA ALA A 48 -21.67 10.83 9.71
C ALA A 48 -21.11 11.81 10.76
N GLU A 49 -19.88 11.60 11.25
CA GLU A 49 -19.28 12.45 12.25
C GLU A 49 -18.63 13.70 11.62
N LEU A 50 -19.00 14.88 12.11
CA LEU A 50 -18.52 16.17 11.58
C LEU A 50 -17.26 16.67 12.29
N ARG A 51 -17.01 16.22 13.52
CA ARG A 51 -15.86 16.67 14.32
C ARG A 51 -14.65 15.79 14.06
N GLU A 52 -13.56 16.41 13.61
CA GLU A 52 -12.29 15.70 13.34
C GLU A 52 -11.76 14.93 14.55
N GLU A 53 -11.93 15.46 15.77
CA GLU A 53 -11.50 14.79 17.00
C GLU A 53 -12.20 13.45 17.22
N ASN A 54 -13.51 13.42 16.92
CA ASN A 54 -14.32 12.21 17.05
C ASN A 54 -14.02 11.22 15.92
N GLN A 55 -13.83 11.70 14.69
CA GLN A 55 -13.37 10.85 13.59
C GLN A 55 -12.02 10.19 13.92
N ARG A 56 -11.09 10.95 14.52
CA ARG A 56 -9.80 10.41 15.00
C ARG A 56 -10.00 9.37 16.10
N ALA A 57 -10.91 9.60 17.03
CA ALA A 57 -11.20 8.64 18.10
C ALA A 57 -11.79 7.33 17.53
N LEU A 58 -12.71 7.41 16.58
CA LEU A 58 -13.28 6.26 15.88
C LEU A 58 -12.21 5.47 15.13
N LEU A 59 -11.39 6.14 14.30
CA LEU A 59 -10.29 5.50 13.60
C LEU A 59 -9.30 4.83 14.57
N THR A 60 -9.01 5.46 15.70
CA THR A 60 -8.15 4.89 16.75
C THR A 60 -8.76 3.65 17.38
N HIS A 61 -10.07 3.66 17.61
CA HIS A 61 -10.81 2.50 18.11
C HIS A 61 -10.76 1.33 17.11
N TYR A 62 -11.07 1.59 15.83
CA TYR A 62 -11.04 0.56 14.77
C TYR A 62 -9.63 0.01 14.53
N ALA A 63 -8.61 0.84 14.72
CA ALA A 63 -7.22 0.44 14.56
C ALA A 63 -6.62 -0.31 15.76
N LYS A 64 -7.32 -0.37 16.91
CA LYS A 64 -6.76 -0.83 18.20
C LYS A 64 -6.10 -2.21 18.13
N ASN A 65 -6.62 -3.11 17.32
CA ASN A 65 -6.13 -4.48 17.18
C ASN A 65 -5.28 -4.71 15.91
N LEU A 66 -4.95 -3.65 15.17
CA LEU A 66 -4.14 -3.74 13.96
C LEU A 66 -2.64 -3.54 14.29
N PRO A 67 -1.75 -4.27 13.61
CA PRO A 67 -0.31 -4.13 13.81
C PRO A 67 0.21 -2.87 13.07
N ILE A 68 -0.13 -1.68 13.58
CA ILE A 68 0.33 -0.40 13.03
C ILE A 68 1.10 0.42 14.06
N GLN A 69 2.18 1.06 13.61
CA GLN A 69 3.00 1.96 14.41
C GLN A 69 2.99 3.38 13.85
N CYS A 70 2.81 3.53 12.54
CA CYS A 70 2.82 4.84 11.89
C CYS A 70 1.47 5.55 12.03
N LYS A 71 1.53 6.84 12.33
CA LYS A 71 0.36 7.74 12.44
C LYS A 71 0.53 8.96 11.55
N THR A 72 -0.55 9.69 11.32
CA THR A 72 -0.49 11.03 10.71
C THR A 72 0.22 12.02 11.64
N ILE A 73 0.52 13.23 11.13
CA ILE A 73 1.06 14.33 11.94
C ILE A 73 0.13 14.67 13.12
N SER A 74 -1.19 14.53 12.94
CA SER A 74 -2.21 14.71 13.99
C SER A 74 -2.32 13.54 14.98
N GLY A 75 -1.48 12.51 14.84
CA GLY A 75 -1.48 11.32 15.69
C GLY A 75 -2.64 10.34 15.42
N ALA A 76 -3.39 10.52 14.32
CA ALA A 76 -4.46 9.62 13.92
C ALA A 76 -3.90 8.39 13.16
N PRO A 77 -4.57 7.22 13.23
CA PRO A 77 -4.32 6.16 12.27
C PRO A 77 -4.49 6.65 10.83
N ARG A 78 -3.62 6.19 9.94
CA ARG A 78 -3.66 6.59 8.53
C ARG A 78 -4.85 5.92 7.85
N TYR A 79 -5.82 6.67 7.38
CA TYR A 79 -7.01 6.15 6.69
C TYR A 79 -6.97 6.44 5.18
N CYS A 80 -7.62 5.60 4.38
CA CYS A 80 -7.89 5.84 2.96
C CYS A 80 -9.40 5.92 2.72
N GLU A 81 -9.91 7.10 2.38
CA GLU A 81 -11.33 7.31 2.07
C GLU A 81 -11.79 6.58 0.81
N LYS A 82 -10.90 6.44 -0.20
CA LYS A 82 -11.23 5.77 -1.47
C LYS A 82 -11.35 4.25 -1.29
N CYS A 83 -10.42 3.66 -0.56
CA CYS A 83 -10.39 2.21 -0.32
C CYS A 83 -11.17 1.78 0.92
N LYS A 84 -11.64 2.74 1.74
CA LYS A 84 -12.35 2.53 3.02
C LYS A 84 -11.60 1.59 3.98
N CYS A 85 -10.28 1.78 4.08
CA CYS A 85 -9.40 0.97 4.93
C CYS A 85 -8.41 1.82 5.73
N ILE A 86 -8.03 1.32 6.90
CA ILE A 86 -6.86 1.81 7.63
C ILE A 86 -5.62 1.33 6.87
N LYS A 87 -4.73 2.25 6.52
CA LYS A 87 -3.50 1.97 5.78
C LYS A 87 -2.52 1.23 6.70
N PRO A 88 -2.07 0.01 6.34
CA PRO A 88 -0.94 -0.60 7.02
C PRO A 88 0.31 0.29 6.93
N ASP A 89 1.28 0.03 7.81
CA ASP A 89 2.54 0.75 7.78
C ASP A 89 3.22 0.61 6.41
N ARG A 90 3.73 1.74 5.89
CA ARG A 90 4.35 1.86 4.56
C ARG A 90 3.41 1.68 3.35
N CYS A 91 2.11 1.41 3.54
CA CYS A 91 1.14 1.39 2.44
C CYS A 91 0.65 2.80 2.07
N HIS A 92 0.42 3.01 0.77
CA HIS A 92 -0.14 4.23 0.19
C HIS A 92 -1.14 3.88 -0.91
N HIS A 93 -2.18 4.69 -1.05
CA HIS A 93 -3.12 4.57 -2.17
C HIS A 93 -2.46 5.07 -3.44
N CYS A 94 -2.51 4.29 -4.51
CA CYS A 94 -2.04 4.70 -5.82
C CYS A 94 -3.24 5.11 -6.67
N SER A 95 -3.33 6.39 -7.06
CA SER A 95 -4.41 6.89 -7.90
C SER A 95 -4.42 6.28 -9.31
N VAL A 96 -3.24 5.95 -9.85
CA VAL A 96 -3.11 5.32 -11.17
C VAL A 96 -3.60 3.87 -11.14
N CYS A 97 -3.22 3.12 -10.11
CA CYS A 97 -3.64 1.73 -9.96
C CYS A 97 -5.04 1.59 -9.32
N SER A 98 -5.57 2.66 -8.71
CA SER A 98 -6.83 2.69 -7.98
C SER A 98 -6.93 1.65 -6.85
N VAL A 99 -5.83 1.42 -6.14
CA VAL A 99 -5.73 0.49 -4.99
C VAL A 99 -5.08 1.14 -3.78
#